data_AF-A0A1W0D5J6-F1
#
_entry.id   AF-A0A1W0D5J6-F1
#
_cell.length_a   1.000
_cell.length_b   1.000
_cell.length_c   1.000
_cell.angle_alpha   90.00
_cell.angle_beta   90.00
_cell.angle_gamma   90.00
#
_symmetry.space_group_name_H-M   'P 1'
#
loop_
_entity.id
_entity.type
_entity.pdbx_description
1 polymer ?
#
loop_
_entity_poly.entity_id
_entity_poly.type
_entity_poly.pdbx_seq_one_letter_code
_entity_poly.pdbx_strand_id
1 'polypeptide(L)'
;MEHTKEPWPAYPSITKADPVGLITLSMVDYDRARACVNACAGMPQDDLEELAKVEGGVMSLTVYADDMRQRVEKLEADYAAQGLALKAAKAMQAGETDRADRAERALLRAGWTYTEGAAEWKPPLWPSSSTLIEKFDNLQVVLVGLVDDIQGLMEESDGVSGLHRNGDIAPWSELEAGGRYERLSHLPDAISAIAAAKEGGTA
;
A
#
# COMPACT_ATOMS: atom_id res chain seq x y z
N MET A 1 31.81 65.22 5.33
CA MET A 1 31.76 65.17 6.79
C MET A 1 32.94 64.32 7.23
N GLU A 2 33.85 64.88 8.03
CA GLU A 2 34.97 64.10 8.57
C GLU A 2 34.40 63.09 9.59
N HIS A 3 34.62 61.79 9.37
CA HIS A 3 34.23 60.76 10.32
C HIS A 3 35.16 60.86 11.54
N THR A 4 34.63 61.35 12.66
CA THR A 4 35.35 61.36 13.93
C THR A 4 35.52 59.92 14.42
N LYS A 5 36.75 59.52 14.78
CA LYS A 5 37.08 58.16 15.27
C LYS A 5 36.52 57.86 16.67
N GLU A 6 35.86 58.83 17.28
CA GLU A 6 35.35 58.74 18.65
C GLU A 6 33.90 58.23 18.64
N PRO A 7 33.51 57.40 19.62
CA PRO A 7 32.15 56.88 19.73
C PRO A 7 31.13 58.01 19.87
N TRP A 8 29.95 57.80 19.31
CA TRP A 8 28.89 58.80 19.31
C TRP A 8 28.44 59.07 20.76
N PRO A 9 28.33 60.35 21.18
CA PRO A 9 28.13 60.69 22.57
C PRO A 9 26.77 60.18 23.07
N ALA A 10 26.65 60.04 24.39
CA ALA A 10 25.35 59.79 25.02
C ALA A 10 24.38 60.94 24.70
N TYR A 11 23.08 60.63 24.64
CA TYR A 11 22.05 61.63 24.32
C TYR A 11 22.25 62.87 25.20
N PRO A 12 22.48 64.06 24.63
CA PRO A 12 22.53 65.26 25.43
C PRO A 12 21.13 65.49 25.98
N SER A 13 20.94 65.31 27.28
CA SER A 13 19.72 65.72 27.97
C SER A 13 19.64 67.25 27.93
N ILE A 14 19.23 67.82 26.81
CA ILE A 14 19.03 69.26 26.66
C ILE A 14 17.73 69.49 25.90
N THR A 15 16.72 69.88 26.68
CA THR A 15 15.70 70.84 26.26
C THR A 15 16.39 72.06 25.62
N LYS A 16 16.37 72.16 24.30
CA LYS A 16 16.37 73.44 23.57
C LYS A 16 15.78 73.19 22.18
N ALA A 17 14.67 73.86 21.92
CA ALA A 17 14.05 73.91 20.62
C ALA A 17 14.86 74.86 19.74
N ASP A 18 15.52 74.32 18.72
CA ASP A 18 16.01 75.09 17.57
C ASP A 18 15.07 74.88 16.37
N PRO A 19 14.81 75.91 15.55
CA PRO A 19 13.56 76.03 14.79
C PRO A 19 13.69 75.56 13.33
N VAL A 20 14.36 74.43 13.07
CA VAL A 20 14.48 73.91 11.69
C VAL A 20 14.26 72.40 11.68
N GLY A 21 13.00 72.01 11.47
CA GLY A 21 12.57 70.76 10.81
C GLY A 21 13.37 69.48 11.04
N LEU A 22 13.87 69.23 12.25
CA LEU A 22 14.58 68.00 12.59
C LEU A 22 13.60 66.94 13.07
N ILE A 23 13.61 65.79 12.40
CA ILE A 23 12.87 64.60 12.82
C ILE A 23 13.42 64.18 14.19
N THR A 24 12.59 64.30 15.23
CA THR A 24 12.93 63.78 16.55
C THR A 24 12.80 62.26 16.54
N LEU A 25 13.93 61.57 16.52
CA LEU A 25 13.95 60.12 16.74
C LEU A 25 13.36 59.82 18.12
N SER A 26 12.56 58.75 18.21
CA SER A 26 12.14 58.24 19.51
C SER A 26 13.37 57.79 20.32
N MET A 27 13.26 57.76 21.64
CA MET A 27 14.36 57.33 22.53
C MET A 27 14.91 55.95 22.11
N VAL A 28 14.02 55.03 21.75
CA VAL A 28 14.36 53.67 21.32
C VAL A 28 15.08 53.68 19.97
N ASP A 29 14.65 54.53 19.04
CA ASP A 29 15.30 54.64 17.74
C ASP A 29 16.66 55.32 17.83
N TYR A 30 16.82 56.27 18.75
CA TYR A 30 18.11 56.89 19.04
C TYR A 30 19.10 55.87 19.63
N ASP A 31 18.67 55.09 20.62
CA ASP A 31 19.54 54.08 21.23
C ASP A 31 19.95 52.99 20.22
N ARG A 32 19.03 52.60 19.33
CA ARG A 32 19.34 51.69 18.21
C ARG A 32 20.34 52.31 17.23
N ALA A 33 20.10 53.54 16.79
CA ALA A 33 21.00 54.23 15.87
C ALA A 33 22.40 54.39 16.49
N ARG A 34 22.47 54.72 17.78
CA ARG A 34 23.72 54.84 18.53
C ARG A 34 24.46 53.52 18.66
N ALA A 35 23.76 52.42 18.97
CA ALA A 35 24.37 51.10 19.02
C ALA A 35 24.99 50.71 17.67
N CYS A 36 24.28 50.97 16.56
CA CYS A 36 24.77 50.70 15.21
C CYS A 36 26.01 51.55 14.88
N VAL A 37 25.98 52.87 15.13
CA VAL A 37 27.11 53.76 14.83
C VAL A 37 28.34 53.40 15.67
N ASN A 38 28.15 53.07 16.96
CA ASN A 38 29.27 52.68 17.83
C ASN A 38 29.85 51.31 17.49
N ALA A 39 29.04 50.38 16.99
CA ALA A 39 29.53 49.08 16.50
C ALA A 39 30.44 49.24 15.27
N CYS A 40 30.21 50.28 14.46
CA CYS A 40 31.02 50.60 13.29
C CYS A 40 32.19 51.56 13.60
N ALA A 41 32.29 52.08 14.82
CA ALA A 41 33.32 53.05 15.19
C ALA A 41 34.71 52.37 15.29
N GLY A 42 35.68 52.89 14.53
CA GLY A 42 37.05 52.36 14.48
C GLY A 42 37.29 51.30 13.41
N MET A 43 36.26 50.93 12.64
CA MET A 43 36.41 50.04 11.48
C MET A 43 36.87 50.86 10.26
N PRO A 44 37.91 50.41 9.52
CA PRO A 44 38.27 50.99 8.23
C PRO A 44 37.07 50.98 7.28
N GLN A 45 36.94 52.03 6.46
CA GLN A 45 35.84 52.12 5.49
C GLN A 45 35.87 50.95 4.48
N ASP A 46 37.07 50.49 4.13
CA ASP A 46 37.26 49.34 3.24
C ASP A 46 36.71 48.04 3.86
N ASP A 47 36.89 47.84 5.17
CA ASP A 47 36.38 46.67 5.92
C ASP A 47 34.85 46.70 6.06
N LEU A 48 34.25 47.90 6.18
CA LEU A 48 32.79 48.06 6.17
C LEU A 48 32.19 47.73 4.79
N GLU A 49 32.86 48.17 3.72
CA GLU A 49 32.48 47.83 2.36
C GLU A 49 32.72 46.35 2.04
N GLU A 50 33.71 45.71 2.66
CA GLU A 50 33.97 44.28 2.53
C GLU A 50 32.97 43.44 3.32
N LEU A 51 32.59 43.83 4.55
CA LEU A 51 31.49 43.19 5.29
C LEU A 51 30.16 43.27 4.53
N ALA A 52 29.88 44.41 3.89
CA ALA A 52 28.72 44.57 3.01
C ALA A 52 28.78 43.70 1.73
N LYS A 53 29.96 43.19 1.35
CA LYS A 53 30.17 42.28 0.21
C LYS A 53 30.24 40.81 0.64
N VAL A 54 30.77 40.51 1.83
CA VAL A 54 31.01 39.16 2.37
C VAL A 54 29.73 38.57 2.94
N GLU A 55 28.89 39.39 3.57
CA GLU A 55 27.48 39.05 3.67
C GLU A 55 26.84 39.41 2.32
N GLY A 56 26.61 38.42 1.47
CA GLY A 56 25.56 38.47 0.44
C GLY A 56 24.16 38.59 1.06
N GLY A 57 24.00 39.52 2.02
CA GLY A 57 23.02 39.56 3.10
C GLY A 57 22.00 40.68 2.94
N VAL A 58 21.75 41.10 1.70
CA VAL A 58 20.38 41.35 1.28
C VAL A 58 20.22 40.56 -0.01
N MET A 59 19.95 39.25 0.10
CA MET A 59 18.92 38.69 -0.79
C MET A 59 17.81 39.72 -0.71
N SER A 60 17.64 40.53 -1.78
CA SER A 60 16.68 41.64 -1.82
C SER A 60 15.45 41.17 -1.06
N LEU A 61 14.92 41.95 -0.11
CA LEU A 61 13.78 41.54 0.72
C LEU A 61 12.68 40.84 -0.12
N THR A 62 12.57 41.23 -1.39
CA THR A 62 11.79 40.58 -2.44
C THR A 62 12.16 39.11 -2.71
N VAL A 63 13.43 38.75 -2.92
CA VAL A 63 13.89 37.37 -3.17
C VAL A 63 13.68 36.47 -1.95
N TYR A 64 13.89 36.98 -0.73
CA TYR A 64 13.54 36.21 0.48
C TYR A 64 12.02 36.05 0.65
N ALA A 65 11.24 37.11 0.38
CA ALA A 65 9.78 37.03 0.40
C ALA A 65 9.22 36.09 -0.68
N ASP A 66 9.88 36.00 -1.84
CA ASP A 66 9.49 35.12 -2.93
C ASP A 66 9.88 33.65 -2.64
N ASP A 67 11.05 33.39 -2.05
CA ASP A 67 11.42 32.05 -1.56
C ASP A 67 10.43 31.55 -0.50
N MET A 68 10.10 32.41 0.48
CA MET A 68 9.13 32.07 1.52
C MET A 68 7.74 31.83 0.93
N ARG A 69 7.31 32.61 -0.07
CA ARG A 69 6.04 32.36 -0.79
C ARG A 69 6.05 31.02 -1.51
N GLN A 70 7.11 30.70 -2.26
CA GLN A 70 7.22 29.41 -2.95
C GLN A 70 7.20 28.22 -1.97
N ARG A 71 7.83 28.36 -0.80
CA ARG A 71 7.80 27.33 0.24
C ARG A 71 6.41 27.16 0.84
N VAL A 72 5.69 28.24 1.08
CA VAL A 72 4.29 28.21 1.56
C VAL A 72 3.39 27.56 0.52
N GLU A 73 3.47 27.97 -0.75
CA GLU A 73 2.69 27.38 -1.85
C GLU A 73 2.96 25.88 -2.01
N LYS A 74 4.24 25.48 -1.91
CA LYS A 74 4.61 24.07 -1.94
C LYS A 74 4.03 23.30 -0.76
N LEU A 75 4.12 23.83 0.46
CA LEU A 75 3.53 23.21 1.65
C LEU A 75 2.02 23.09 1.53
N GLU A 76 1.34 24.11 1.03
CA GLU A 76 -0.11 24.07 0.77
C GLU A 76 -0.48 23.01 -0.27
N ALA A 77 0.30 22.89 -1.34
CA ALA A 77 0.13 21.84 -2.34
C ALA A 77 0.34 20.44 -1.75
N ASP A 78 1.38 20.26 -0.92
CA ASP A 78 1.67 18.99 -0.25
C ASP A 78 0.55 18.61 0.74
N TYR A 79 0.03 19.56 1.50
CA TYR A 79 -1.13 19.32 2.40
C TYR A 79 -2.41 19.00 1.63
N ALA A 80 -2.67 19.67 0.50
CA ALA A 80 -3.80 19.36 -0.36
C ALA A 80 -3.70 17.94 -0.94
N ALA A 81 -2.50 17.54 -1.38
CA ALA A 81 -2.23 16.21 -1.88
C ALA A 81 -2.42 15.13 -0.80
N GLN A 82 -1.91 15.36 0.43
CA GLN A 82 -2.13 14.47 1.56
C GLN A 82 -3.61 14.35 1.93
N GLY A 83 -4.36 15.47 1.89
CA GLY A 83 -5.80 15.47 2.14
C GLY A 83 -6.58 14.64 1.12
N LEU A 84 -6.20 14.70 -0.15
CA LEU A 84 -6.77 13.86 -1.21
C LEU A 84 -6.42 12.38 -1.03
N ALA A 85 -5.16 12.08 -0.71
CA ALA A 85 -4.71 10.72 -0.46
C ALA A 85 -5.45 10.09 0.74
N LEU A 86 -5.63 10.84 1.83
CA LEU A 86 -6.37 10.36 3.00
C LEU A 86 -7.85 10.11 2.68
N LYS A 87 -8.49 10.98 1.87
CA LYS A 87 -9.86 10.76 1.41
C LYS A 87 -9.98 9.51 0.54
N ALA A 88 -9.04 9.30 -0.38
CA ALA A 88 -9.00 8.11 -1.22
C ALA A 88 -8.82 6.84 -0.37
N ALA A 89 -7.89 6.84 0.59
CA ALA A 89 -7.66 5.71 1.49
C ALA A 89 -8.92 5.36 2.30
N LYS A 90 -9.61 6.37 2.86
CA LYS A 90 -10.88 6.16 3.57
C LYS A 90 -11.99 5.61 2.67
N ALA A 91 -12.09 6.08 1.42
CA ALA A 91 -13.06 5.58 0.46
C ALA A 91 -12.76 4.12 0.05
N MET A 92 -11.49 3.76 -0.11
CA MET A 92 -11.08 2.37 -0.37
C MET A 92 -11.41 1.47 0.81
N GLN A 93 -11.12 1.90 2.03
CA GLN A 93 -11.45 1.16 3.26
C GLN A 93 -12.97 0.93 3.38
N ALA A 94 -13.78 1.95 3.11
CA ALA A 94 -15.24 1.81 3.11
C ALA A 94 -15.75 0.85 2.01
N GLY A 95 -15.16 0.91 0.82
CA GLY A 95 -15.50 -0.02 -0.26
C GLY A 95 -15.10 -1.47 0.05
N GLU A 96 -14.02 -1.67 0.81
CA GLU A 96 -13.56 -2.97 1.28
C GLU A 96 -14.47 -3.55 2.36
N THR A 97 -14.88 -2.73 3.35
CA THR A 97 -15.88 -3.16 4.34
C THR A 97 -17.20 -3.53 3.68
N ASP A 98 -17.67 -2.74 2.71
CA ASP A 98 -18.90 -3.06 1.97
C ASP A 98 -18.79 -4.38 1.19
N ARG A 99 -17.60 -4.68 0.64
CA ARG A 99 -17.35 -5.94 -0.06
C ARG A 99 -17.35 -7.12 0.91
N ALA A 100 -16.71 -6.96 2.07
CA ALA A 100 -16.70 -7.96 3.14
C ALA A 100 -18.14 -8.24 3.63
N ASP A 101 -18.92 -7.20 3.91
CA ASP A 101 -20.31 -7.33 4.36
C ASP A 101 -21.23 -7.99 3.31
N ARG A 102 -20.98 -7.76 2.02
CA ARG A 102 -21.72 -8.44 0.94
C ARG A 102 -21.35 -9.92 0.87
N ALA A 103 -20.08 -10.26 1.03
CA ALA A 103 -19.60 -11.64 1.06
C ALA A 103 -20.17 -12.39 2.27
N GLU A 104 -20.11 -11.79 3.46
CA GLU A 104 -20.69 -12.33 4.70
C GLU A 104 -22.21 -12.57 4.54
N ARG A 105 -22.95 -11.58 4.03
CA ARG A 105 -24.38 -11.73 3.74
C ARG A 105 -24.68 -12.82 2.71
N ALA A 106 -23.80 -13.02 1.72
CA ALA A 106 -23.96 -14.11 0.75
C ALA A 106 -23.75 -15.48 1.39
N LEU A 107 -22.75 -15.61 2.27
CA LEU A 107 -22.48 -16.84 3.02
C LEU A 107 -23.61 -17.19 3.98
N LEU A 108 -24.12 -16.21 4.73
CA LEU A 108 -25.28 -16.39 5.61
C LEU A 108 -26.54 -16.83 4.83
N ARG A 109 -26.79 -16.24 3.66
CA ARG A 109 -27.90 -16.67 2.77
C ARG A 109 -27.72 -18.08 2.25
N ALA A 110 -26.48 -18.50 2.01
CA ALA A 110 -26.14 -19.87 1.62
C ALA A 110 -26.19 -20.85 2.81
N GLY A 111 -26.51 -20.38 4.02
CA GLY A 111 -26.63 -21.19 5.23
C GLY A 111 -25.31 -21.47 5.93
N TRP A 112 -24.19 -20.92 5.46
CA TRP A 112 -22.92 -21.03 6.16
C TRP A 112 -22.99 -20.26 7.48
N THR A 113 -22.46 -20.85 8.54
CA THR A 113 -22.51 -20.26 9.87
C THR A 113 -21.10 -20.06 10.41
N TYR A 114 -20.88 -18.88 10.98
CA TYR A 114 -19.71 -18.58 11.78
C TYR A 114 -20.07 -18.83 13.23
N THR A 115 -19.59 -19.93 13.81
CA THR A 115 -19.78 -20.16 15.26
C THR A 115 -18.90 -19.20 16.03
N GLU A 116 -19.42 -18.53 17.06
CA GLU A 116 -18.63 -17.62 17.92
C GLU A 116 -17.29 -18.26 18.31
N GLY A 117 -16.18 -17.64 17.90
CA GLY A 117 -14.82 -18.10 18.19
C GLY A 117 -14.18 -19.06 17.17
N ALA A 118 -14.84 -19.40 16.05
CA ALA A 118 -14.22 -20.22 15.00
C ALA A 118 -13.33 -19.38 14.07
N ALA A 119 -12.14 -19.88 13.72
CA ALA A 119 -11.26 -19.20 12.77
C ALA A 119 -11.76 -19.26 11.30
N GLU A 120 -12.80 -20.05 11.02
CA GLU A 120 -13.24 -20.40 9.66
C GLU A 120 -14.76 -20.53 9.55
N TRP A 121 -15.27 -20.27 8.35
CA TRP A 121 -16.69 -20.47 8.00
C TRP A 121 -17.00 -21.97 7.90
N LYS A 122 -18.06 -22.43 8.58
CA LYS A 122 -18.48 -23.82 8.51
C LYS A 122 -19.72 -23.99 7.63
N PRO A 123 -19.80 -25.08 6.85
CA PRO A 123 -20.95 -25.35 6.00
C PRO A 123 -22.22 -25.46 6.86
N PRO A 124 -23.40 -25.19 6.26
CA PRO A 124 -24.67 -25.31 6.95
C PRO A 124 -24.84 -26.70 7.55
N LEU A 125 -25.26 -26.79 8.81
CA LEU A 125 -25.60 -28.05 9.48
C LEU A 125 -27.07 -28.50 9.22
N TRP A 126 -27.77 -27.88 8.25
CA TRP A 126 -29.15 -28.26 7.91
C TRP A 126 -29.17 -29.67 7.27
N PRO A 127 -30.28 -30.43 7.42
CA PRO A 127 -30.36 -31.80 6.89
C PRO A 127 -30.20 -31.91 5.36
N SER A 128 -30.34 -30.81 4.61
CA SER A 128 -30.15 -30.82 3.15
C SER A 128 -28.68 -30.86 2.73
N SER A 129 -27.77 -30.23 3.49
CA SER A 129 -26.32 -30.30 3.20
C SER A 129 -25.72 -31.61 3.67
N SER A 130 -26.21 -32.21 4.76
CA SER A 130 -25.76 -33.54 5.18
C SER A 130 -26.03 -34.58 4.10
N THR A 131 -27.24 -34.61 3.51
CA THR A 131 -27.56 -35.59 2.45
C THR A 131 -26.74 -35.39 1.17
N LEU A 132 -26.36 -34.15 0.85
CA LEU A 132 -25.53 -33.86 -0.32
C LEU A 132 -24.07 -34.22 -0.04
N ILE A 133 -23.54 -33.88 1.12
CA ILE A 133 -22.19 -34.26 1.56
C ILE A 133 -22.08 -35.79 1.65
N GLU A 134 -23.04 -36.46 2.29
CA GLU A 134 -23.13 -37.92 2.34
C GLU A 134 -23.18 -38.53 0.94
N LYS A 135 -23.90 -37.92 -0.01
CA LYS A 135 -23.93 -38.40 -1.40
C LYS A 135 -22.58 -38.21 -2.09
N PHE A 136 -21.88 -37.11 -1.86
CA PHE A 136 -20.54 -36.89 -2.40
C PHE A 136 -19.52 -37.87 -1.82
N ASP A 137 -19.53 -38.08 -0.51
CA ASP A 137 -18.65 -39.03 0.18
C ASP A 137 -18.92 -40.46 -0.32
N ASN A 138 -20.20 -40.85 -0.40
CA ASN A 138 -20.58 -42.16 -0.94
C ASN A 138 -20.17 -42.33 -2.40
N LEU A 139 -20.37 -41.30 -3.24
CA LEU A 139 -19.96 -41.34 -4.63
C LEU A 139 -18.44 -41.46 -4.77
N GLN A 140 -17.68 -40.74 -3.93
CA GLN A 140 -16.23 -40.82 -3.91
C GLN A 140 -15.76 -42.23 -3.52
N VAL A 141 -16.32 -42.82 -2.46
CA VAL A 141 -15.98 -44.18 -2.03
C VAL A 141 -16.27 -45.20 -3.14
N VAL A 142 -17.43 -45.11 -3.79
CA VAL A 142 -17.81 -46.01 -4.89
C VAL A 142 -16.91 -45.83 -6.10
N LEU A 143 -16.54 -44.59 -6.46
CA LEU A 143 -15.64 -44.34 -7.58
C LEU A 143 -14.22 -44.84 -7.32
N VAL A 144 -13.72 -44.71 -6.09
CA VAL A 144 -12.42 -45.28 -5.69
C VAL A 144 -12.46 -46.80 -5.82
N GLY A 145 -13.47 -47.46 -5.25
CA GLY A 145 -13.62 -48.91 -5.37
C GLY A 145 -13.72 -49.39 -6.82
N LEU A 146 -14.48 -48.68 -7.66
CA LEU A 146 -14.60 -49.01 -9.09
C LEU A 146 -13.26 -48.87 -9.84
N VAL A 147 -12.48 -47.83 -9.56
CA VAL A 147 -11.16 -47.66 -10.17
C VAL A 147 -10.20 -48.74 -9.70
N ASP A 148 -10.18 -49.06 -8.41
CA ASP A 148 -9.37 -50.15 -7.85
C ASP A 148 -9.75 -51.51 -8.49
N ASP A 149 -11.05 -51.80 -8.66
CA ASP A 149 -11.55 -53.01 -9.33
C ASP A 149 -11.08 -53.09 -10.80
N ILE A 150 -11.13 -51.98 -11.54
CA ILE A 150 -10.66 -51.93 -12.93
C ILE A 150 -9.14 -52.13 -13.00
N GLN A 151 -8.38 -51.48 -12.10
CA GLN A 151 -6.92 -51.64 -12.05
C GLN A 151 -6.53 -53.08 -11.68
N GLY A 152 -7.20 -53.67 -10.68
CA GLY A 152 -7.01 -55.08 -10.33
C GLY A 152 -7.31 -56.01 -11.50
N LEU A 153 -8.41 -55.76 -12.23
CA LEU A 153 -8.73 -56.52 -13.44
C LEU A 153 -7.63 -56.37 -14.51
N MET A 154 -7.08 -55.16 -14.70
CA MET A 154 -6.01 -54.91 -15.65
C MET A 154 -4.69 -55.60 -15.25
N GLU A 155 -4.40 -55.70 -13.96
CA GLU A 155 -3.21 -56.39 -13.45
C GLU A 155 -3.34 -57.92 -13.57
N GLU A 156 -4.56 -58.45 -13.39
CA GLU A 156 -4.85 -59.88 -13.44
C GLU A 156 -5.16 -60.42 -14.85
N SER A 157 -5.22 -59.56 -15.87
CA SER A 157 -5.57 -59.96 -17.23
C SER A 157 -4.75 -59.28 -18.32
N ASP A 158 -4.54 -59.99 -19.43
CA ASP A 158 -3.73 -59.48 -20.55
C ASP A 158 -4.46 -58.43 -21.42
N GLY A 159 -5.80 -58.32 -21.28
CA GLY A 159 -6.61 -57.42 -22.09
C GLY A 159 -8.03 -57.94 -22.33
N VAL A 160 -8.70 -57.39 -23.34
CA VAL A 160 -10.10 -57.70 -23.67
C VAL A 160 -10.20 -58.51 -24.95
N SER A 161 -10.72 -59.73 -24.85
CA SER A 161 -11.00 -60.58 -26.02
C SER A 161 -12.20 -60.08 -26.82
N GLY A 162 -12.18 -60.29 -28.14
CA GLY A 162 -13.32 -60.00 -29.03
C GLY A 162 -13.38 -58.55 -29.54
N LEU A 163 -12.46 -57.70 -29.10
CA LEU A 163 -12.30 -56.33 -29.59
C LEU A 163 -11.55 -56.29 -30.92
N HIS A 164 -10.46 -57.06 -31.03
CA HIS A 164 -9.83 -57.36 -32.30
C HIS A 164 -10.67 -58.46 -32.97
N ARG A 165 -11.49 -58.10 -33.97
CA ARG A 165 -12.44 -59.00 -34.67
C ARG A 165 -11.78 -60.23 -35.36
N ASN A 166 -10.47 -60.38 -35.27
CA ASN A 166 -9.69 -61.53 -35.69
C ASN A 166 -9.52 -62.60 -34.60
N GLY A 167 -10.02 -62.35 -33.38
CA GLY A 167 -9.95 -63.28 -32.25
C GLY A 167 -8.77 -63.02 -31.30
N ASP A 168 -7.91 -62.05 -31.59
CA ASP A 168 -6.81 -61.67 -30.72
C ASP A 168 -7.31 -60.87 -29.49
N ILE A 169 -6.50 -60.87 -28.44
CA ILE A 169 -6.73 -60.08 -27.23
C ILE A 169 -6.30 -58.64 -27.51
N ALA A 170 -7.20 -57.68 -27.27
CA ALA A 170 -6.85 -56.27 -27.28
C ALA A 170 -6.19 -55.90 -25.96
N PRO A 171 -4.89 -55.53 -25.94
CA PRO A 171 -4.22 -55.18 -24.69
C PRO A 171 -4.82 -53.91 -24.10
N TRP A 172 -4.74 -53.77 -22.77
CA TRP A 172 -5.33 -52.64 -22.06
C TRP A 172 -4.86 -51.26 -22.54
N SER A 173 -3.60 -51.14 -22.98
CA SER A 173 -3.05 -49.92 -23.57
C SER A 173 -3.77 -49.45 -24.84
N GLU A 174 -4.44 -50.35 -25.56
CA GLU A 174 -5.27 -49.97 -26.71
C GLU A 174 -6.64 -49.40 -26.32
N LEU A 175 -7.08 -49.62 -25.08
CA LEU A 175 -8.33 -49.09 -24.54
C LEU A 175 -8.15 -47.76 -23.81
N GLU A 176 -6.92 -47.43 -23.38
CA GLU A 176 -6.56 -46.17 -22.75
C GLU A 176 -6.60 -44.97 -23.73
N ALA A 177 -6.40 -43.77 -23.19
CA ALA A 177 -6.33 -42.54 -24.00
C ALA A 177 -5.21 -42.61 -25.05
N GLY A 178 -5.52 -42.30 -26.31
CA GLY A 178 -4.59 -42.43 -27.42
C GLY A 178 -4.42 -43.86 -27.96
N GLY A 179 -5.16 -44.83 -27.38
CA GLY A 179 -5.23 -46.20 -27.85
C GLY A 179 -6.12 -46.37 -29.09
N ARG A 180 -6.17 -47.58 -29.64
CA ARG A 180 -6.96 -47.88 -30.84
C ARG A 180 -8.48 -47.83 -30.61
N TYR A 181 -8.93 -48.11 -29.40
CA TYR A 181 -10.35 -48.27 -29.06
C TYR A 181 -10.87 -47.31 -27.99
N GLU A 182 -9.99 -46.54 -27.33
CA GLU A 182 -10.27 -45.44 -26.38
C GLU A 182 -11.56 -45.62 -25.55
N ARG A 183 -11.73 -46.76 -24.88
CA ARG A 183 -12.90 -47.04 -24.03
C ARG A 183 -12.70 -46.59 -22.59
N LEU A 184 -11.46 -46.45 -22.16
CA LEU A 184 -11.01 -46.09 -20.82
C LEU A 184 -10.16 -44.80 -20.85
N SER A 185 -10.53 -43.86 -21.73
CA SER A 185 -9.78 -42.61 -21.94
C SER A 185 -9.66 -41.74 -20.68
N HIS A 186 -10.65 -41.79 -19.78
CA HIS A 186 -10.67 -41.02 -18.54
C HIS A 186 -10.09 -41.74 -17.33
N LEU A 187 -9.67 -43.01 -17.48
CA LEU A 187 -9.13 -43.78 -16.36
C LEU A 187 -7.87 -43.14 -15.76
N PRO A 188 -6.88 -42.65 -16.55
CA PRO A 188 -5.70 -41.98 -16.00
C PRO A 188 -6.02 -40.69 -15.24
N ASP A 189 -6.98 -39.92 -15.74
CA ASP A 189 -7.45 -38.69 -15.10
C ASP A 189 -8.15 -39.00 -13.77
N ALA A 190 -8.98 -40.05 -13.74
CA ALA A 190 -9.68 -40.50 -12.55
C ALA A 190 -8.70 -40.97 -11.47
N ILE A 191 -7.68 -41.76 -11.83
CA ILE A 191 -6.62 -42.20 -10.91
C ILE A 191 -5.89 -40.98 -10.33
N SER A 192 -5.53 -40.02 -11.17
CA SER A 192 -4.83 -38.80 -10.75
C SER A 192 -5.68 -37.94 -9.81
N ALA A 193 -6.98 -37.78 -10.11
CA ALA A 193 -7.91 -37.04 -9.28
C ALA A 193 -8.14 -37.71 -7.91
N ILE A 194 -8.22 -39.04 -7.87
CA ILE A 194 -8.35 -39.81 -6.63
C ILE A 194 -7.09 -39.68 -5.77
N ALA A 195 -5.90 -39.76 -6.37
CA ALA A 195 -4.64 -39.58 -5.65
C ALA A 195 -4.54 -38.18 -5.02
N ALA A 196 -4.86 -37.14 -5.79
CA ALA A 196 -4.88 -35.76 -5.30
C ALA A 196 -5.92 -35.56 -4.17
N ALA A 197 -7.09 -36.18 -4.27
CA ALA A 197 -8.12 -36.12 -3.23
C ALA A 197 -7.68 -36.82 -1.92
N LYS A 198 -6.88 -37.89 -2.00
CA LYS A 198 -6.31 -38.57 -0.81
C LYS A 198 -5.26 -37.70 -0.11
N GLU A 199 -4.46 -36.94 -0.84
CA GLU A 199 -3.41 -36.07 -0.29
C GLU A 199 -3.95 -34.75 0.30
N GLY A 200 -5.03 -34.21 -0.25
CA GLY A 200 -5.65 -32.96 0.22
C GLY A 200 -6.48 -33.07 1.51
N GLY A 201 -6.71 -34.29 2.03
CA GLY A 201 -7.50 -34.55 3.23
C GLY A 201 -6.71 -34.66 4.55
N THR A 202 -5.37 -34.49 4.51
CA THR A 202 -4.48 -34.68 5.67
C THR A 202 -3.80 -33.39 6.18
N ALA A 203 -4.42 -32.22 5.98
CA ALA A 203 -3.91 -30.93 6.46
C ALA A 203 -4.84 -30.29 7.50
#